data_AF-A0A8S9Z5H9-F1
#
_entry.id   AF-A0A8S9Z5H9-F1
#
_cell.length_a   1.000
_cell.length_b   1.000
_cell.length_c   1.000
_cell.angle_alpha   90.00
_cell.angle_beta   90.00
_cell.angle_gamma   90.00
#
_symmetry.space_group_name_H-M   'P 1'
#
loop_
_entity.id
_entity.type
_entity.pdbx_description
1 polymer ?
#
loop_
_entity_poly.entity_id
_entity_poly.type
_entity_poly.pdbx_seq_one_letter_code
_entity_poly.pdbx_strand_id
1 'polypeptide(L)'
;MDPTNLDDLITALLASRKHMFDDESGTEDVCSKSTVNKSKTKKDTIEGVTENQLLKLAHAVRPVFMMDPILLKLSSPITVVGDLHGQYDDLLRYFKRCGMPPKTNYLFLGDYVDRVYGFFDECKRRYSTRLWKTYTDCFNCLPLAALINSSIFCVHGGLSPDLKKLDQLNLVRRPTEIPDIGIVCDLLWSDPDLNGGWHSNDRGVSYTFGAEEVGSFMEKCGLSLIVRAHQVVEDGYEFFANKKLVTIFSAANYCGEFDNAGAVMQISEDLVCSFIILKPTTEVKVTSNEKKVTESTAEQPEIPPTISCSDI
;
A
#
# COMPACT_ATOMS: atom_id res chain seq x y z
N MET A 1 2.02 -10.40 21.93
CA MET A 1 2.31 -9.03 21.47
C MET A 1 1.08 -8.53 20.77
N ASP A 2 0.51 -7.44 21.25
CA ASP A 2 -0.65 -6.83 20.59
C ASP A 2 -0.13 -5.96 19.44
N PRO A 3 -0.40 -6.30 18.16
CA PRO A 3 0.08 -5.50 17.02
C PRO A 3 -0.58 -4.12 16.94
N THR A 4 -1.60 -3.85 17.76
CA THR A 4 -2.24 -2.53 17.88
C THR A 4 -1.60 -1.64 18.94
N ASN A 5 -0.73 -2.20 19.80
CA ASN A 5 0.04 -1.43 20.77
C ASN A 5 1.34 -0.93 20.12
N LEU A 6 1.43 0.39 19.97
CA LEU A 6 2.54 1.05 19.29
C LEU A 6 3.87 0.92 20.05
N ASP A 7 3.85 0.90 21.38
CA ASP A 7 5.07 0.76 22.19
C ASP A 7 5.62 -0.67 22.11
N ASP A 8 4.73 -1.66 22.10
CA ASP A 8 5.08 -3.04 21.79
C ASP A 8 5.76 -3.08 20.42
N LEU A 9 5.10 -2.62 19.36
CA LEU A 9 5.63 -2.67 17.99
C LEU A 9 7.03 -2.05 17.87
N ILE A 10 7.22 -0.85 18.43
CA ILE A 10 8.53 -0.19 18.49
C ILE A 10 9.54 -1.08 19.20
N THR A 11 9.17 -1.66 20.34
CA THR A 11 10.04 -2.55 21.11
C THR A 11 10.41 -3.80 20.32
N ALA A 12 9.50 -4.45 19.60
CA ALA A 12 9.84 -5.59 18.73
C ALA A 12 10.80 -5.19 17.62
N LEU A 13 10.53 -4.08 16.93
CA LEU A 13 11.38 -3.59 15.84
C LEU A 13 12.80 -3.32 16.34
N LEU A 14 12.94 -2.67 17.49
CA LEU A 14 14.25 -2.40 18.10
C LEU A 14 14.92 -3.66 18.68
N ALA A 15 14.15 -4.56 19.32
CA ALA A 15 14.67 -5.78 19.94
C ALA A 15 15.16 -6.82 18.91
N SER A 16 14.50 -6.90 17.75
CA SER A 16 14.98 -7.73 16.62
C SER A 16 16.35 -7.28 16.08
N ARG A 17 16.90 -6.17 16.60
CA ARG A 17 18.09 -5.47 16.09
C ARG A 17 19.11 -5.13 17.17
N LYS A 18 19.09 -5.82 18.32
CA LYS A 18 20.02 -5.57 19.44
C LYS A 18 21.51 -5.78 19.11
N HIS A 19 21.85 -6.24 17.90
CA HIS A 19 23.21 -6.33 17.35
C HIS A 19 23.59 -5.23 16.34
N MET A 20 22.72 -4.23 16.09
CA MET A 20 22.88 -3.30 14.96
C MET A 20 22.99 -1.81 15.35
N PHE A 21 23.00 -1.49 16.65
CA PHE A 21 23.17 -0.10 17.13
C PHE A 21 24.32 0.00 18.13
N ASP A 22 25.54 -0.22 17.66
CA ASP A 22 26.74 0.39 18.23
C ASP A 22 27.17 1.53 17.27
N ASP A 23 26.41 2.62 17.28
CA ASP A 23 26.91 3.91 16.77
C ASP A 23 26.08 5.02 17.42
N GLU A 24 26.51 5.42 18.62
CA GLU A 24 26.14 6.69 19.21
C GLU A 24 26.78 7.81 18.38
N SER A 25 26.00 8.45 17.51
CA SER A 25 26.26 9.84 17.12
C SER A 25 25.22 10.72 17.79
N GLY A 26 25.69 11.48 18.78
CA GLY A 26 24.90 12.32 19.65
C GLY A 26 24.06 13.33 18.88
N THR A 27 22.81 13.48 19.32
CA THR A 27 22.04 14.69 19.05
C THR A 27 21.89 15.43 20.36
N GLU A 28 22.61 16.54 20.47
CA GLU A 28 22.54 17.46 21.59
C GLU A 28 21.14 18.09 21.66
N ASP A 29 20.61 18.09 22.88
CA ASP A 29 19.31 18.59 23.26
C ASP A 29 19.38 20.13 23.37
N VAL A 30 19.11 20.86 22.28
CA VAL A 30 19.03 22.32 22.31
C VAL A 30 17.59 22.76 22.58
N CYS A 31 17.24 22.82 23.87
CA CYS A 31 16.01 23.44 24.36
C CYS A 31 16.04 24.96 24.14
N SER A 32 15.43 25.41 23.05
CA SER A 32 15.18 26.83 22.79
C SER A 32 13.83 27.22 23.38
N LYS A 33 13.84 27.88 24.55
CA LYS A 33 12.65 28.53 25.12
C LYS A 33 12.23 29.68 24.20
N SER A 34 11.07 29.56 23.57
CA SER A 34 10.37 30.70 22.98
C SER A 34 8.99 30.85 23.61
N THR A 35 8.80 32.00 24.25
CA THR A 35 7.55 32.44 24.85
C THR A 35 6.63 32.95 23.75
N VAL A 36 5.54 32.24 23.45
CA VAL A 36 4.45 32.78 22.63
C VAL A 36 3.10 32.42 23.24
N ASN A 37 2.40 33.44 23.69
CA ASN A 37 0.97 33.41 23.97
C ASN A 37 0.21 33.03 22.69
N LYS A 38 -0.42 31.85 22.65
CA LYS A 38 -1.51 31.54 21.72
C LYS A 38 -2.56 30.70 22.46
N SER A 39 -3.81 31.15 22.34
CA SER A 39 -5.02 30.40 22.69
C SER A 39 -4.87 28.92 22.32
N LYS A 40 -4.84 28.03 23.32
CA LYS A 40 -4.73 26.59 23.10
C LYS A 40 -6.09 26.06 22.64
N THR A 41 -6.36 26.15 21.34
CA THR A 41 -7.27 25.21 20.70
C THR A 41 -6.68 23.81 20.89
N LYS A 42 -7.38 22.95 21.64
CA LYS A 42 -7.01 21.55 21.86
C LYS A 42 -6.90 20.88 20.47
N LYS A 43 -5.72 20.36 20.13
CA LYS A 43 -5.53 19.61 18.88
C LYS A 43 -6.34 18.31 18.93
N ASP A 44 -6.86 17.91 17.78
CA ASP A 44 -7.62 16.67 17.60
C ASP A 44 -6.68 15.47 17.37
N THR A 45 -5.91 15.15 18.40
CA THR A 45 -4.98 14.01 18.42
C THR A 45 -5.73 12.68 18.46
N ILE A 46 -5.17 11.61 17.88
CA ILE A 46 -5.69 10.24 18.08
C ILE A 46 -5.60 9.90 19.57
N GLU A 47 -6.69 9.38 20.14
CA GLU A 47 -6.73 8.95 21.53
C GLU A 47 -5.68 7.84 21.78
N GLY A 48 -4.87 8.01 22.83
CA GLY A 48 -3.83 7.05 23.19
C GLY A 48 -2.55 7.07 22.33
N VAL A 49 -2.46 7.90 21.28
CA VAL A 49 -1.28 7.95 20.39
C VAL A 49 -0.61 9.31 20.44
N THR A 50 0.61 9.33 21.00
CA THR A 50 1.43 10.53 21.12
C THR A 50 2.30 10.76 19.88
N GLU A 51 2.64 12.02 19.60
CA GLU A 51 3.55 12.38 18.51
C GLU A 51 4.93 11.70 18.67
N ASN A 52 5.42 11.57 19.91
CA ASN A 52 6.70 10.94 20.18
C ASN A 52 6.71 9.44 19.81
N GLN A 53 5.60 8.73 20.03
CA GLN A 53 5.49 7.33 19.60
C GLN A 53 5.51 7.21 18.08
N LEU A 54 4.80 8.09 17.36
CA LEU A 54 4.81 8.12 15.90
C LEU A 54 6.20 8.46 15.33
N LEU A 55 6.90 9.43 15.92
CA LEU A 55 8.28 9.76 15.54
C LEU A 55 9.23 8.59 15.78
N LYS A 56 9.13 7.92 16.93
CA LYS A 56 9.93 6.72 17.25
C LYS A 56 9.65 5.58 16.28
N LEU A 57 8.39 5.36 15.91
CA LEU A 57 8.01 4.36 14.91
C LEU A 57 8.71 4.65 13.57
N ALA A 58 8.56 5.87 13.05
CA ALA A 58 9.18 6.24 11.78
C ALA A 58 10.71 6.07 11.80
N HIS A 59 11.36 6.46 12.90
CA HIS A 59 12.81 6.27 13.08
C HIS A 59 13.21 4.79 13.21
N ALA A 60 12.41 3.95 13.87
CA ALA A 60 12.69 2.53 14.02
C ALA A 60 12.48 1.75 12.70
N VAL A 61 11.49 2.15 11.89
CA VAL A 61 11.14 1.50 10.62
C VAL A 61 12.09 1.90 9.49
N ARG A 62 12.55 3.17 9.45
CA ARG A 62 13.45 3.66 8.39
C ARG A 62 14.66 2.74 8.10
N PRO A 63 15.46 2.28 9.09
CA PRO A 63 16.56 1.36 8.83
C PRO A 63 16.10 -0.04 8.42
N VAL A 64 14.83 -0.42 8.62
CA VAL A 64 14.28 -1.67 8.07
C VAL A 64 14.24 -1.56 6.57
N PHE A 65 13.55 -0.54 6.07
CA PHE A 65 13.41 -0.35 4.63
C PHE A 65 14.77 -0.15 3.94
N MET A 66 15.70 0.59 4.56
CA MET A 66 17.05 0.77 4.02
C MET A 66 17.85 -0.53 3.87
N MET A 67 17.59 -1.53 4.73
CA MET A 67 18.27 -2.82 4.70
C MET A 67 17.64 -3.79 3.71
N ASP A 68 16.32 -3.75 3.58
CA ASP A 68 15.60 -4.54 2.57
C ASP A 68 16.09 -4.18 1.17
N PRO A 69 16.13 -5.10 0.20
CA PRO A 69 16.44 -4.74 -1.17
C PRO A 69 15.35 -3.87 -1.78
N ILE A 70 15.70 -3.03 -2.75
CA ILE A 70 14.74 -2.20 -3.49
C ILE A 70 13.70 -3.05 -4.25
N LEU A 71 14.10 -4.24 -4.71
CA LEU A 71 13.25 -5.29 -5.23
C LEU A 71 13.17 -6.42 -4.19
N LEU A 72 12.08 -6.47 -3.44
CA LEU A 72 11.83 -7.51 -2.45
C LEU A 72 11.75 -8.88 -3.11
N LYS A 73 12.28 -9.91 -2.46
CA LYS A 73 12.13 -11.32 -2.85
C LYS A 73 11.28 -11.99 -1.79
N LEU A 74 10.06 -12.37 -2.16
CA LEU A 74 9.03 -12.86 -1.24
C LEU A 74 8.56 -14.25 -1.64
N SER A 75 7.93 -14.96 -0.70
CA SER A 75 7.32 -16.27 -0.93
C SER A 75 5.86 -16.26 -0.52
N SER A 76 5.04 -17.03 -1.22
CA SER A 76 3.69 -17.41 -0.82
C SER A 76 3.73 -18.37 0.40
N PRO A 77 2.65 -18.47 1.20
CA PRO A 77 1.37 -17.78 1.05
C PRO A 77 1.44 -16.31 1.46
N ILE A 78 0.76 -15.43 0.71
CA ILE A 78 0.78 -13.98 0.94
C ILE A 78 -0.51 -13.31 0.43
N THR A 79 -0.95 -12.26 1.12
CA THR A 79 -2.07 -11.41 0.70
C THR A 79 -1.54 -10.08 0.17
N VAL A 80 -1.86 -9.75 -1.07
CA VAL A 80 -1.49 -8.49 -1.73
C VAL A 80 -2.63 -7.49 -1.60
N VAL A 81 -2.31 -6.30 -1.11
CA VAL A 81 -3.24 -5.18 -0.85
C VAL A 81 -2.87 -4.02 -1.76
N GLY A 82 -3.86 -3.47 -2.46
CA GLY A 82 -3.73 -2.27 -3.27
C GLY A 82 -3.86 -0.99 -2.43
N ASP A 83 -4.40 0.05 -3.05
CA ASP A 83 -4.51 1.37 -2.45
C ASP A 83 -5.52 1.40 -1.30
N LEU A 84 -5.23 2.19 -0.26
CA LEU A 84 -6.10 2.35 0.91
C LEU A 84 -6.48 3.80 1.19
N HIS A 85 -5.63 4.77 0.82
CA HIS A 85 -5.88 6.20 0.99
C HIS A 85 -6.43 6.59 2.39
N GLY A 86 -5.87 6.00 3.45
CA GLY A 86 -6.29 6.26 4.82
C GLY A 86 -7.63 5.65 5.27
N GLN A 87 -8.28 4.80 4.45
CA GLN A 87 -9.50 4.05 4.84
C GLN A 87 -9.18 2.93 5.85
N TYR A 88 -8.88 3.34 7.09
CA TYR A 88 -8.45 2.47 8.17
C TYR A 88 -9.47 1.37 8.52
N ASP A 89 -10.77 1.67 8.44
CA ASP A 89 -11.82 0.68 8.73
C ASP A 89 -11.84 -0.46 7.70
N ASP A 90 -11.57 -0.18 6.43
CA ASP A 90 -11.46 -1.22 5.40
C ASP A 90 -10.22 -2.09 5.63
N LEU A 91 -9.09 -1.49 6.01
CA LEU A 91 -7.90 -2.24 6.43
C LEU A 91 -8.23 -3.22 7.57
N LEU A 92 -8.96 -2.77 8.60
CA LEU A 92 -9.38 -3.65 9.70
C LEU A 92 -10.33 -4.75 9.24
N ARG A 93 -11.24 -4.46 8.31
CA ARG A 93 -12.12 -5.47 7.70
C ARG A 93 -11.32 -6.52 6.95
N TYR A 94 -10.29 -6.15 6.19
CA TYR A 94 -9.39 -7.11 5.55
C TYR A 94 -8.64 -7.96 6.56
N PHE A 95 -8.02 -7.37 7.58
CA PHE A 95 -7.33 -8.15 8.60
C PHE A 95 -8.26 -9.12 9.34
N LYS A 96 -9.52 -8.74 9.57
CA LYS A 96 -10.52 -9.63 10.15
C LYS A 96 -10.87 -10.81 9.23
N ARG A 97 -10.92 -10.60 7.91
CA ARG A 97 -11.29 -11.64 6.92
C ARG A 97 -10.11 -12.53 6.50
N CYS A 98 -8.94 -11.93 6.30
CA CYS A 98 -7.73 -12.59 5.79
C CYS A 98 -6.80 -13.08 6.90
N GLY A 99 -7.00 -12.63 8.14
CA GLY A 99 -6.19 -12.98 9.32
C GLY A 99 -5.20 -11.88 9.71
N MET A 100 -5.07 -11.63 11.01
CA MET A 100 -4.16 -10.62 11.55
C MET A 100 -2.68 -11.01 11.32
N PRO A 101 -1.79 -10.06 11.02
CA PRO A 101 -0.36 -10.27 11.19
C PRO A 101 -0.03 -10.73 12.64
N PRO A 102 0.95 -11.63 12.84
CA PRO A 102 1.82 -12.27 11.84
C PRO A 102 1.25 -13.60 11.28
N LYS A 103 -0.02 -13.95 11.53
CA LYS A 103 -0.60 -15.22 11.05
C LYS A 103 -0.72 -15.27 9.53
N THR A 104 -0.94 -14.11 8.93
CA THR A 104 -1.03 -13.93 7.48
C THR A 104 0.06 -12.95 7.04
N ASN A 105 0.80 -13.30 5.98
CA ASN A 105 1.77 -12.41 5.36
C ASN A 105 1.05 -11.42 4.44
N TYR A 106 1.49 -10.17 4.45
CA TYR A 106 0.93 -9.12 3.61
C TYR A 106 2.01 -8.42 2.79
N LEU A 107 1.69 -8.13 1.54
CA LEU A 107 2.39 -7.16 0.70
C LEU A 107 1.40 -6.03 0.38
N PHE A 108 1.77 -4.80 0.68
CA PHE A 108 1.00 -3.62 0.30
C PHE A 108 1.68 -2.93 -0.88
N LEU A 109 0.91 -2.53 -1.88
CA LEU A 109 1.43 -1.99 -3.13
C LEU A 109 1.68 -0.49 -3.13
N GLY A 110 1.29 0.24 -2.09
CA GLY A 110 1.49 1.70 -2.00
C GLY A 110 0.24 2.42 -1.55
N ASP A 111 0.23 3.75 -1.72
CA ASP A 111 -0.91 4.63 -1.47
C ASP A 111 -1.65 4.35 -0.14
N TYR A 112 -0.84 4.25 0.92
CA TYR A 112 -1.31 4.23 2.30
C TYR A 112 -2.01 5.53 2.68
N VAL A 113 -1.47 6.66 2.17
CA VAL A 113 -1.84 8.03 2.54
C VAL A 113 -1.68 8.97 1.33
N ASP A 114 -2.51 10.00 1.26
CA ASP A 114 -2.42 11.01 0.20
C ASP A 114 -1.46 12.15 0.55
N ARG A 115 -0.43 12.38 -0.28
CA ARG A 115 0.57 13.44 -0.03
C ARG A 115 -0.04 14.84 0.05
N VAL A 116 -0.85 15.22 -0.96
CA VAL A 116 -1.40 16.57 -1.12
C VAL A 116 -2.86 16.65 -0.67
N TYR A 117 -3.60 15.55 -0.73
CA TYR A 117 -5.05 15.53 -0.48
C TYR A 117 -5.45 15.11 0.95
N GLY A 118 -4.50 14.82 1.85
CA GLY A 118 -4.87 14.51 3.23
C GLY A 118 -3.75 14.46 4.26
N PHE A 119 -2.61 13.82 3.94
CA PHE A 119 -1.63 13.44 4.97
C PHE A 119 -0.87 14.62 5.58
N PHE A 120 -0.46 15.59 4.77
CA PHE A 120 0.22 16.79 5.28
C PHE A 120 -0.69 17.57 6.24
N ASP A 121 -1.93 17.83 5.81
CA ASP A 121 -2.90 18.58 6.60
C ASP A 121 -3.35 17.80 7.84
N GLU A 122 -3.49 16.48 7.74
CA GLU A 122 -3.77 15.63 8.90
C GLU A 122 -2.63 15.71 9.91
N CYS A 123 -1.38 15.52 9.50
CA CYS A 123 -0.22 15.64 10.39
C CYS A 123 -0.17 17.02 11.04
N LYS A 124 -0.33 18.09 10.26
CA LYS A 124 -0.29 19.47 10.74
C LYS A 124 -1.42 19.77 11.74
N ARG A 125 -2.63 19.29 11.46
CA ARG A 125 -3.84 19.51 12.27
C ARG A 125 -3.77 18.74 13.59
N ARG A 126 -3.41 17.45 13.54
CA ARG A 126 -3.46 16.54 14.70
C ARG A 126 -2.17 16.60 15.52
N TYR A 127 -1.02 16.74 14.87
CA TYR A 127 0.30 16.68 15.47
C TYR A 127 1.16 17.87 15.02
N SER A 128 2.12 17.69 14.11
CA SER A 128 2.98 18.76 13.66
C SER A 128 3.45 18.56 12.21
N THR A 129 3.96 19.63 11.60
CA THR A 129 4.66 19.54 10.31
C THR A 129 5.99 18.79 10.41
N ARG A 130 6.57 18.69 11.63
CA ARG A 130 7.77 17.86 11.87
C ARG A 130 7.43 16.39 11.68
N LEU A 131 6.27 15.94 12.18
CA LEU A 131 5.82 14.57 12.00
C LEU A 131 5.71 14.19 10.51
N TRP A 132 5.08 15.05 9.70
CA TRP A 132 4.98 14.84 8.25
C TRP A 132 6.36 14.71 7.57
N LYS A 133 7.31 15.59 7.92
CA LYS A 133 8.69 15.51 7.38
C LYS A 133 9.35 14.19 7.75
N THR A 134 9.24 13.78 9.02
CA THR A 134 9.82 12.51 9.49
C THR A 134 9.22 11.29 8.79
N TYR A 135 7.92 11.27 8.51
CA TYR A 135 7.31 10.21 7.70
C TYR A 135 7.73 10.28 6.23
N THR A 136 7.88 11.48 5.65
CA THR A 136 8.39 11.64 4.28
C THR A 136 9.82 11.08 4.16
N ASP A 137 10.68 11.37 5.14
CA ASP A 137 12.05 10.80 5.20
C ASP A 137 12.04 9.27 5.35
N CYS A 138 11.00 8.71 5.97
CA CYS A 138 10.79 7.27 6.08
C CYS A 138 10.29 6.67 4.76
N PHE A 139 9.33 7.32 4.08
CA PHE A 139 8.78 6.87 2.80
C PHE A 139 9.82 6.89 1.68
N ASN A 140 10.74 7.87 1.69
CA ASN A 140 11.87 7.91 0.76
C ASN A 140 12.79 6.67 0.87
N CYS A 141 12.64 5.85 1.91
CA CYS A 141 13.38 4.61 2.10
C CYS A 141 12.60 3.35 1.68
N LEU A 142 11.32 3.43 1.30
CA LEU A 142 10.51 2.25 0.94
C LEU A 142 11.11 1.47 -0.24
N PRO A 143 10.97 0.13 -0.26
CA PRO A 143 11.21 -0.66 -1.47
C PRO A 143 10.29 -0.20 -2.61
N LEU A 144 10.70 -0.42 -3.86
CA LEU A 144 9.97 0.04 -5.04
C LEU A 144 9.08 -1.03 -5.65
N ALA A 145 9.49 -2.30 -5.54
CA ALA A 145 8.76 -3.43 -6.11
C ALA A 145 9.03 -4.71 -5.30
N ALA A 146 8.24 -5.76 -5.58
CA ALA A 146 8.46 -7.09 -5.05
C ALA A 146 8.37 -8.16 -6.14
N LEU A 147 9.04 -9.28 -5.91
CA LEU A 147 8.96 -10.47 -6.75
C LEU A 147 8.59 -11.66 -5.86
N ILE A 148 7.36 -12.15 -6.00
CA ILE A 148 6.83 -13.29 -5.24
C ILE A 148 7.13 -14.58 -6.00
N ASN A 149 7.72 -15.57 -5.31
CA ASN A 149 8.13 -16.87 -5.84
C ASN A 149 8.94 -16.77 -7.14
N SER A 150 9.73 -15.70 -7.29
CA SER A 150 10.52 -15.39 -8.49
C SER A 150 9.71 -15.25 -9.80
N SER A 151 8.38 -15.16 -9.75
CA SER A 151 7.52 -15.23 -10.94
C SER A 151 6.45 -14.15 -11.02
N ILE A 152 5.98 -13.63 -9.88
CA ILE A 152 4.93 -12.61 -9.83
C ILE A 152 5.54 -11.27 -9.46
N PHE A 153 5.55 -10.32 -10.41
CA PHE A 153 6.10 -8.99 -10.21
C PHE A 153 5.03 -8.04 -9.66
N CYS A 154 5.32 -7.43 -8.51
CA CYS A 154 4.38 -6.56 -7.80
C CYS A 154 4.94 -5.13 -7.74
N VAL A 155 4.12 -4.15 -8.10
CA VAL A 155 4.52 -2.74 -8.19
C VAL A 155 3.29 -1.83 -7.99
N HIS A 156 3.45 -0.56 -7.59
CA HIS A 156 2.31 0.35 -7.44
C HIS A 156 1.71 0.76 -8.79
N GLY A 157 2.52 1.46 -9.59
CA GLY A 157 2.28 1.95 -10.94
C GLY A 157 2.21 0.80 -11.94
N GLY A 158 3.12 0.78 -12.89
CA GLY A 158 3.17 -0.29 -13.86
C GLY A 158 4.57 -0.48 -14.41
N LEU A 159 4.69 -0.50 -15.72
CA LEU A 159 5.96 -0.74 -16.40
C LEU A 159 6.65 0.58 -16.77
N SER A 160 7.96 0.51 -17.02
CA SER A 160 8.74 1.63 -17.55
C SER A 160 9.31 1.28 -18.91
N PRO A 161 9.32 2.21 -19.89
CA PRO A 161 10.06 2.01 -21.13
C PRO A 161 11.57 1.88 -20.87
N ASP A 162 12.07 2.31 -19.71
CA ASP A 162 13.49 2.21 -19.33
C ASP A 162 13.80 0.90 -18.56
N LEU A 163 12.79 0.18 -18.07
CA LEU A 163 12.97 -1.08 -17.36
C LEU A 163 12.92 -2.28 -18.31
N LYS A 164 14.09 -2.76 -18.73
CA LYS A 164 14.23 -3.93 -19.60
C LYS A 164 14.51 -5.23 -18.84
N LYS A 165 15.11 -5.13 -17.66
CA LYS A 165 15.43 -6.25 -16.76
C LYS A 165 15.24 -5.82 -15.31
N LEU A 166 14.75 -6.72 -14.47
CA LEU A 166 14.51 -6.45 -13.04
C LEU A 166 15.78 -6.03 -12.28
N ASP A 167 16.96 -6.50 -12.70
CA ASP A 167 18.22 -6.14 -12.04
C ASP A 167 18.58 -4.65 -12.16
N GLN A 168 17.99 -3.92 -13.12
CA GLN A 168 18.17 -2.46 -13.21
C GLN A 168 17.64 -1.74 -11.97
N LEU A 169 16.67 -2.34 -11.25
CA LEU A 169 16.16 -1.76 -10.02
C LEU A 169 17.24 -1.64 -8.93
N ASN A 170 18.24 -2.53 -8.93
CA ASN A 170 19.35 -2.48 -7.96
C ASN A 170 20.23 -1.22 -8.11
N LEU A 171 20.08 -0.46 -9.20
CA LEU A 171 20.78 0.81 -9.40
C LEU A 171 20.11 1.98 -8.65
N VAL A 172 18.85 1.82 -8.24
CA VAL A 172 18.12 2.83 -7.48
C VAL A 172 18.68 2.88 -6.06
N ARG A 173 19.19 4.05 -5.68
CA ARG A 173 19.70 4.29 -4.32
C ARG A 173 18.58 4.87 -3.46
N ARG A 174 18.58 4.50 -2.18
CA ARG A 174 17.71 5.08 -1.15
C ARG A 174 18.56 5.77 -0.07
N PRO A 175 18.03 6.79 0.62
CA PRO A 175 16.72 7.42 0.40
C PRO A 175 16.64 8.14 -0.95
N THR A 176 15.46 8.15 -1.59
CA THR A 176 15.22 8.89 -2.83
C THR A 176 13.82 9.51 -2.80
N GLU A 177 13.72 10.77 -3.20
CA GLU A 177 12.44 11.34 -3.61
C GLU A 177 12.04 10.74 -4.96
N ILE A 178 10.76 10.84 -5.29
CA ILE A 178 10.24 10.41 -6.60
C ILE A 178 10.66 11.47 -7.64
N PRO A 179 11.46 11.12 -8.65
CA PRO A 179 11.81 12.04 -9.74
C PRO A 179 10.62 12.27 -10.67
N ASP A 180 10.68 13.31 -11.49
CA ASP A 180 9.62 13.62 -12.47
C ASP A 180 9.61 12.66 -13.68
N ILE A 181 10.70 11.92 -13.92
CA ILE A 181 10.87 10.98 -15.04
C ILE A 181 11.73 9.76 -14.66
N GLY A 182 11.65 8.71 -15.48
CA GLY A 182 12.50 7.51 -15.40
C GLY A 182 11.91 6.40 -14.53
N ILE A 183 12.66 5.30 -14.37
CA ILE A 183 12.17 4.04 -13.77
C ILE A 183 11.42 4.25 -12.43
N VAL A 184 11.95 5.07 -11.51
CA VAL A 184 11.29 5.29 -10.21
C VAL A 184 9.95 5.99 -10.38
N CYS A 185 9.86 6.99 -11.26
CA CYS A 185 8.61 7.66 -11.60
C CYS A 185 7.64 6.65 -12.23
N ASP A 186 8.08 5.93 -13.25
CA ASP A 186 7.19 5.09 -14.04
C ASP A 186 6.64 3.89 -13.29
N LEU A 187 7.45 3.27 -12.42
CA LEU A 187 6.98 2.21 -11.54
C LEU A 187 5.96 2.70 -10.50
N LEU A 188 5.82 4.01 -10.28
CA LEU A 188 4.82 4.55 -9.36
C LEU A 188 3.63 5.19 -10.11
N TRP A 189 3.77 5.55 -11.39
CA TRP A 189 2.79 6.42 -12.07
C TRP A 189 2.26 5.90 -13.40
N SER A 190 2.84 4.86 -13.99
CA SER A 190 2.36 4.34 -15.28
C SER A 190 1.08 3.52 -15.14
N ASP A 191 0.29 3.48 -16.21
CA ASP A 191 -0.99 2.76 -16.27
C ASP A 191 -1.09 1.85 -17.52
N PRO A 192 -1.72 0.67 -17.41
CA PRO A 192 -2.12 -0.10 -18.59
C PRO A 192 -3.20 0.64 -19.41
N ASP A 193 -3.12 0.53 -20.74
CA ASP A 193 -4.09 1.11 -21.67
C ASP A 193 -4.39 0.14 -22.83
N LEU A 194 -5.64 0.11 -23.27
CA LEU A 194 -6.14 -0.68 -24.40
C LEU A 194 -5.64 -0.17 -25.76
N ASN A 195 -5.20 1.08 -25.86
CA ASN A 195 -4.76 1.69 -27.11
C ASN A 195 -3.44 1.10 -27.67
N GLY A 196 -2.71 0.31 -26.87
CA GLY A 196 -1.49 -0.38 -27.26
C GLY A 196 -0.26 0.52 -27.39
N GLY A 197 0.95 0.02 -27.15
CA GLY A 197 2.17 0.82 -27.22
C GLY A 197 2.40 1.72 -26.00
N TRP A 198 3.45 2.53 -26.05
CA TRP A 198 3.75 3.55 -25.03
C TRP A 198 3.21 4.91 -25.44
N HIS A 199 2.42 5.55 -24.57
CA HIS A 199 1.92 6.92 -24.78
C HIS A 199 2.15 7.79 -23.55
N SER A 200 2.05 9.10 -23.70
CA SER A 200 1.99 10.00 -22.56
C SER A 200 0.73 9.73 -21.74
N ASN A 201 0.86 9.73 -20.41
CA ASN A 201 -0.27 9.52 -19.52
C ASN A 201 -1.08 10.80 -19.32
N ASP A 202 -2.42 10.70 -19.33
CA ASP A 202 -3.34 11.80 -19.06
C ASP A 202 -3.18 12.39 -17.65
N ARG A 203 -2.52 11.66 -16.73
CA ARG A 203 -2.08 12.18 -15.43
C ARG A 203 -1.07 13.33 -15.52
N GLY A 204 -0.46 13.54 -16.69
CA GLY A 204 0.60 14.53 -16.90
C GLY A 204 1.98 14.10 -16.37
N VAL A 205 2.12 12.82 -16.01
CA VAL A 205 3.35 12.20 -15.49
C VAL A 205 3.45 10.76 -15.97
N SER A 206 4.65 10.29 -16.29
CA SER A 206 4.91 8.94 -16.82
C SER A 206 4.14 8.62 -18.12
N TYR A 207 3.82 7.34 -18.33
CA TYR A 207 3.34 6.76 -19.57
C TYR A 207 2.14 5.84 -19.34
N THR A 208 1.37 5.59 -20.40
CA THR A 208 0.54 4.39 -20.51
C THR A 208 1.26 3.30 -21.30
N PHE A 209 0.86 2.03 -21.12
CA PHE A 209 1.45 0.89 -21.82
C PHE A 209 0.42 -0.17 -22.23
N GLY A 210 0.65 -0.82 -23.37
CA GLY A 210 -0.24 -1.82 -23.95
C GLY A 210 -0.05 -3.25 -23.47
N ALA A 211 -0.92 -4.13 -23.96
CA ALA A 211 -0.84 -5.57 -23.70
C ALA A 211 0.41 -6.23 -24.30
N GLU A 212 0.94 -5.69 -25.41
CA GLU A 212 2.18 -6.16 -26.03
C GLU A 212 3.40 -5.84 -25.15
N GLU A 213 3.45 -4.65 -24.54
CA GLU A 213 4.48 -4.26 -23.59
C GLU A 213 4.50 -5.17 -22.36
N VAL A 214 3.31 -5.50 -21.82
CA VAL A 214 3.15 -6.49 -20.75
C VAL A 214 3.71 -7.84 -21.17
N GLY A 215 3.27 -8.37 -22.32
CA GLY A 215 3.71 -9.66 -22.83
C GLY A 215 5.23 -9.72 -23.03
N SER A 216 5.80 -8.70 -23.67
CA SER A 216 7.25 -8.63 -23.95
C SER A 216 8.07 -8.51 -22.68
N PHE A 217 7.62 -7.72 -21.70
CA PHE A 217 8.33 -7.57 -20.43
C PHE A 217 8.32 -8.88 -19.64
N MET A 218 7.18 -9.55 -19.56
CA MET A 218 7.05 -10.82 -18.84
C MET A 218 7.90 -11.92 -19.44
N GLU A 219 7.91 -12.06 -20.78
CA GLU A 219 8.77 -13.03 -21.46
C GLU A 219 10.25 -12.77 -21.15
N LYS A 220 10.70 -11.51 -21.27
CA LYS A 220 12.08 -11.12 -21.00
C LYS A 220 12.52 -11.34 -19.55
N CYS A 221 11.59 -11.18 -18.60
CA CYS A 221 11.88 -11.28 -17.17
C CYS A 221 11.51 -12.65 -16.57
N GLY A 222 10.92 -13.57 -17.35
CA GLY A 222 10.49 -14.88 -16.87
C GLY A 222 9.32 -14.83 -15.88
N LEU A 223 8.36 -13.93 -16.11
CA LEU A 223 7.24 -13.67 -15.20
C LEU A 223 5.96 -14.38 -15.65
N SER A 224 5.12 -14.77 -14.69
CA SER A 224 3.78 -15.34 -14.93
C SER A 224 2.65 -14.35 -14.70
N LEU A 225 2.86 -13.33 -13.87
CA LEU A 225 1.86 -12.31 -13.56
C LEU A 225 2.51 -10.99 -13.13
N ILE A 226 1.89 -9.88 -13.50
CA ILE A 226 2.13 -8.55 -12.92
C ILE A 226 0.94 -8.20 -12.03
N VAL A 227 1.20 -7.80 -10.79
CA VAL A 227 0.18 -7.33 -9.83
C VAL A 227 0.45 -5.87 -9.52
N ARG A 228 -0.55 -5.00 -9.71
CA ARG A 228 -0.40 -3.56 -9.55
C ARG A 228 -1.60 -2.88 -8.90
N ALA A 229 -1.54 -1.58 -8.57
CA ALA A 229 -2.61 -0.83 -7.88
C ALA A 229 -3.03 0.50 -8.57
N HIS A 230 -3.04 1.67 -7.91
CA HIS A 230 -3.14 3.06 -8.48
C HIS A 230 -4.40 3.48 -9.28
N GLN A 231 -5.13 2.54 -9.88
CA GLN A 231 -6.35 2.80 -10.65
C GLN A 231 -7.54 2.21 -9.90
N VAL A 232 -8.54 3.06 -9.65
CA VAL A 232 -9.84 2.62 -9.16
C VAL A 232 -10.46 1.70 -10.22
N VAL A 233 -10.85 0.50 -9.80
CA VAL A 233 -11.50 -0.51 -10.64
C VAL A 233 -12.79 -0.98 -9.96
N GLU A 234 -13.84 -1.23 -10.74
CA GLU A 234 -15.21 -1.40 -10.24
C GLU A 234 -15.34 -2.49 -9.17
N ASP A 235 -14.78 -3.68 -9.41
CA ASP A 235 -14.85 -4.82 -8.49
C ASP A 235 -13.71 -4.86 -7.46
N GLY A 236 -12.89 -3.81 -7.40
CA GLY A 236 -11.67 -3.75 -6.59
C GLY A 236 -10.51 -4.56 -7.16
N TYR A 237 -10.73 -5.32 -8.24
CA TYR A 237 -9.68 -5.89 -9.06
C TYR A 237 -10.08 -5.89 -10.55
N GLU A 238 -9.11 -5.83 -11.45
CA GLU A 238 -9.34 -5.92 -12.90
C GLU A 238 -8.17 -6.59 -13.61
N PHE A 239 -8.46 -7.49 -14.55
CA PHE A 239 -7.46 -8.16 -15.36
C PHE A 239 -7.20 -7.42 -16.67
N PHE A 240 -5.94 -7.44 -17.11
CA PHE A 240 -5.48 -6.88 -18.37
C PHE A 240 -4.56 -7.86 -19.11
N ALA A 241 -4.37 -7.63 -20.42
CA ALA A 241 -3.45 -8.39 -21.27
C ALA A 241 -3.61 -9.93 -21.20
N ASN A 242 -4.84 -10.44 -21.37
CA ASN A 242 -5.16 -11.87 -21.21
C ASN A 242 -4.78 -12.43 -19.83
N LYS A 243 -5.15 -11.69 -18.77
CA LYS A 243 -4.88 -12.03 -17.35
C LYS A 243 -3.41 -12.06 -16.95
N LYS A 244 -2.52 -11.50 -17.78
CA LYS A 244 -1.09 -11.37 -17.48
C LYS A 244 -0.78 -10.22 -16.53
N LEU A 245 -1.70 -9.27 -16.40
CA LEU A 245 -1.64 -8.19 -15.42
C LEU A 245 -2.95 -8.13 -14.65
N VAL A 246 -2.88 -7.86 -13.35
CA VAL A 246 -4.05 -7.57 -12.51
C VAL A 246 -3.83 -6.28 -11.73
N THR A 247 -4.81 -5.40 -11.78
CA THR A 247 -4.93 -4.19 -10.96
C THR A 247 -5.72 -4.54 -9.70
N ILE A 248 -5.25 -4.13 -8.53
CA ILE A 248 -5.90 -4.31 -7.21
C ILE A 248 -6.10 -2.93 -6.57
N PHE A 249 -7.32 -2.62 -6.18
CA PHE A 249 -7.67 -1.41 -5.45
C PHE A 249 -8.44 -1.80 -4.18
N SER A 250 -7.94 -1.42 -3.00
CA SER A 250 -8.44 -1.96 -1.72
C SER A 250 -9.34 -0.99 -0.94
N ALA A 251 -9.49 0.26 -1.38
CA ALA A 251 -10.42 1.22 -0.81
C ALA A 251 -11.82 1.05 -1.45
N ALA A 252 -12.82 0.60 -0.67
CA ALA A 252 -14.20 0.52 -1.15
C ALA A 252 -14.88 1.88 -1.04
N ASN A 253 -15.79 2.20 -1.97
CA ASN A 253 -16.45 3.51 -2.03
C ASN A 253 -15.44 4.66 -1.97
N TYR A 254 -14.45 4.64 -2.88
CA TYR A 254 -13.32 5.54 -2.80
C TYR A 254 -13.77 7.00 -2.71
N CYS A 255 -13.21 7.75 -1.76
CA CYS A 255 -13.58 9.14 -1.46
C CYS A 255 -15.08 9.42 -1.20
N GLY A 256 -15.94 8.40 -1.08
CA GLY A 256 -17.39 8.58 -1.05
C GLY A 256 -18.01 9.03 -2.39
N GLU A 257 -17.23 9.00 -3.47
CA GLU A 257 -17.60 9.49 -4.80
C GLU A 257 -17.77 8.38 -5.83
N PHE A 258 -17.16 7.22 -5.56
CA PHE A 258 -17.17 6.06 -6.44
C PHE A 258 -18.03 4.94 -5.84
N ASP A 259 -18.71 4.15 -6.67
CA ASP A 259 -19.43 2.96 -6.22
C ASP A 259 -18.57 1.68 -6.27
N ASN A 260 -17.24 1.83 -6.34
CA ASN A 260 -16.32 0.70 -6.47
C ASN A 260 -16.27 -0.17 -5.21
N ALA A 261 -16.14 -1.48 -5.40
CA ALA A 261 -15.68 -2.37 -4.35
C ALA A 261 -14.18 -2.20 -4.11
N GLY A 262 -13.72 -2.61 -2.94
CA GLY A 262 -12.30 -2.82 -2.66
C GLY A 262 -11.98 -4.32 -2.72
N ALA A 263 -10.82 -4.72 -3.19
CA ALA A 263 -10.36 -6.10 -3.13
C ALA A 263 -8.93 -6.24 -2.59
N VAL A 264 -8.62 -7.42 -2.08
CA VAL A 264 -7.25 -7.90 -1.85
C VAL A 264 -7.08 -9.24 -2.53
N MET A 265 -5.87 -9.55 -2.97
CA MET A 265 -5.53 -10.79 -3.67
C MET A 265 -4.78 -11.73 -2.74
N GLN A 266 -5.27 -12.94 -2.54
CA GLN A 266 -4.58 -13.98 -1.78
C GLN A 266 -3.90 -14.95 -2.74
N ILE A 267 -2.60 -15.17 -2.52
CA ILE A 267 -1.77 -16.10 -3.28
C ILE A 267 -1.44 -17.26 -2.33
N SER A 268 -1.91 -18.46 -2.66
CA SER A 268 -1.65 -19.67 -1.87
C SER A 268 -0.23 -20.22 -2.09
N GLU A 269 0.16 -21.23 -1.31
CA GLU A 269 1.42 -21.96 -1.50
C GLU A 269 1.56 -22.53 -2.93
N ASP A 270 0.46 -23.02 -3.50
CA ASP A 270 0.37 -23.56 -4.86
C ASP A 270 0.23 -22.45 -5.94
N LEU A 271 0.44 -21.18 -5.57
CA LEU A 271 0.27 -20.01 -6.44
C LEU A 271 -1.14 -19.80 -6.99
N VAL A 272 -2.15 -20.43 -6.38
CA VAL A 272 -3.54 -20.17 -6.72
C VAL A 272 -3.90 -18.77 -6.25
N CYS A 273 -4.43 -17.97 -7.16
CA CYS A 273 -4.79 -16.58 -6.91
C CYS A 273 -6.31 -16.49 -6.67
N SER A 274 -6.69 -15.89 -5.55
CA SER A 274 -8.09 -15.68 -5.16
C SER A 274 -8.31 -14.26 -4.64
N PHE A 275 -9.54 -13.77 -4.67
CA PHE A 275 -9.85 -12.37 -4.32
C PHE A 275 -10.84 -12.30 -3.17
N ILE A 276 -10.55 -11.43 -2.20
CA ILE A 276 -11.45 -11.08 -1.11
C ILE A 276 -12.00 -9.68 -1.38
N ILE A 277 -13.28 -9.61 -1.74
CA ILE A 277 -13.94 -8.37 -2.16
C ILE A 277 -14.74 -7.79 -0.98
N LEU A 278 -14.54 -6.50 -0.69
CA LEU A 278 -15.37 -5.67 0.18
C LEU A 278 -16.24 -4.77 -0.67
N LYS A 279 -17.55 -5.05 -0.69
CA LYS A 279 -18.52 -4.12 -1.26
C LYS A 279 -18.64 -2.88 -0.38
N PRO A 280 -18.99 -1.71 -0.96
CA PRO A 280 -19.38 -0.52 -0.23
C PRO A 280 -20.38 -0.87 0.88
N THR A 281 -20.13 -0.41 2.09
CA THR A 281 -21.16 -0.44 3.12
C THR A 281 -22.20 0.61 2.77
N THR A 282 -23.42 0.18 2.45
CA THR A 282 -24.55 1.10 2.39
C THR A 282 -24.78 1.66 3.78
N GLU A 283 -24.36 2.89 4.03
CA GLU A 283 -24.86 3.62 5.19
C GLU A 283 -26.36 3.85 4.96
N VAL A 284 -27.19 2.96 5.51
CA VAL A 284 -28.58 3.31 5.76
C VAL A 284 -28.54 4.41 6.81
N LYS A 285 -28.66 5.66 6.38
CA LYS A 285 -29.04 6.77 7.27
C LYS A 285 -30.37 6.38 7.90
N VAL A 286 -30.33 5.83 9.10
CA VAL A 286 -31.53 5.54 9.90
C VAL A 286 -32.14 6.89 10.27
N THR A 287 -33.02 7.41 9.41
CA THR A 287 -34.00 8.38 9.83
C THR A 287 -34.94 7.66 10.78
N SER A 288 -34.93 8.07 12.04
CA SER A 288 -35.85 7.61 13.07
C SER A 288 -37.30 7.71 12.59
N ASN A 289 -37.96 6.56 12.38
CA ASN A 289 -39.38 6.33 12.71
C ASN A 289 -39.76 4.83 12.53
N GLU A 290 -39.96 4.19 13.69
CA GLU A 290 -40.82 3.05 14.05
C GLU A 290 -41.34 1.96 13.07
N LYS A 291 -41.22 0.71 13.58
CA LYS A 291 -42.14 -0.48 13.56
C LYS A 291 -41.93 -1.65 12.58
N LYS A 292 -41.27 -2.69 13.15
CA LYS A 292 -41.64 -4.13 13.33
C LYS A 292 -42.00 -5.04 12.13
N VAL A 293 -41.41 -6.26 12.21
CA VAL A 293 -41.69 -7.59 11.58
C VAL A 293 -41.28 -7.71 10.09
N THR A 294 -40.57 -8.71 9.55
CA THR A 294 -40.46 -10.18 9.78
C THR A 294 -39.08 -10.72 9.31
N GLU A 295 -38.68 -11.88 9.87
CA GLU A 295 -37.52 -12.70 9.44
C GLU A 295 -37.60 -13.14 7.97
N SER A 296 -36.47 -13.15 7.26
CA SER A 296 -36.25 -14.04 6.11
C SER A 296 -34.78 -14.47 5.99
N THR A 297 -34.57 -15.76 6.23
CA THR A 297 -33.57 -16.69 5.66
C THR A 297 -32.20 -16.16 5.25
N ALA A 298 -31.18 -16.65 5.96
CA ALA A 298 -29.76 -16.55 5.61
C ALA A 298 -29.46 -17.23 4.26
N GLU A 299 -28.94 -16.46 3.31
CA GLU A 299 -28.30 -16.97 2.11
C GLU A 299 -26.82 -17.24 2.40
N GLN A 300 -26.34 -18.42 2.00
CA GLN A 300 -24.94 -18.82 2.20
C GLN A 300 -24.00 -18.03 1.28
N PRO A 301 -22.75 -17.78 1.70
CA PRO A 301 -21.78 -17.09 0.85
C PRO A 301 -21.43 -17.95 -0.37
N GLU A 302 -21.70 -17.44 -1.57
CA GLU A 302 -21.20 -18.03 -2.82
C GLU A 302 -19.67 -18.01 -2.84
N ILE A 303 -19.09 -19.14 -3.21
CA ILE A 303 -17.64 -19.33 -3.36
C ILE A 303 -17.23 -18.65 -4.67
N PRO A 304 -16.36 -17.63 -4.66
CA PRO A 304 -15.90 -16.98 -5.88
C PRO A 304 -15.01 -17.94 -6.71
N PRO A 305 -14.96 -17.77 -8.04
CA PRO A 305 -14.24 -18.69 -8.93
C PRO A 305 -12.74 -18.70 -8.62
N THR A 306 -12.21 -19.88 -8.31
CA THR A 306 -10.79 -20.17 -8.15
C THR A 306 -10.13 -20.30 -9.53
N ILE A 307 -9.04 -19.56 -9.78
CA ILE A 307 -8.25 -19.69 -11.02
C ILE A 307 -6.86 -20.21 -10.67
N SER A 308 -6.48 -21.35 -11.25
CA SER A 308 -5.14 -21.94 -11.08
C SER A 308 -4.14 -21.30 -12.04
N CYS A 309 -2.90 -21.07 -11.59
CA CYS A 309 -1.81 -20.64 -12.47
C CYS A 309 -1.48 -21.67 -13.58
N SER A 310 -1.96 -22.90 -13.47
CA SER A 310 -1.82 -23.93 -14.51
C SER A 310 -2.75 -23.72 -15.71
N ASP A 311 -3.72 -22.81 -15.61
CA ASP A 311 -4.76 -22.60 -16.62
C ASP A 311 -4.50 -21.35 -17.49
N ILE A 312 -3.24 -20.89 -17.54
CA ILE A 312 -2.72 -19.77 -18.34
C ILE A 312 -1.73 -20.28 -19.39
#